data_AF-A0A4Q7DRV8-F1
#
_entry.id   AF-A0A4Q7DRV8-F1
#
_cell.length_a   1.000
_cell.length_b   1.000
_cell.length_c   1.000
_cell.angle_alpha   90.00
_cell.angle_beta   90.00
_cell.angle_gamma   90.00
#
_symmetry.space_group_name_H-M   'P 1'
#
loop_
_entity.id
_entity.type
_entity.pdbx_description
1 polymer ?
#
loop_
_entity_poly.entity_id
_entity_poly.type
_entity_poly.pdbx_seq_one_letter_code
_entity_poly.pdbx_strand_id
1 'polypeptide(L)'
;MELNDWKISLKSLKYGEIATVAMVDRGAYAESEEDVTDQAVGSVPAGSKKGAEILKSLAMADKKENEDLTVVDRIDIDVALEQADFERFIDQLQAEKHIIFVECLYLGTTEIKGFLNTLKNRDVLGTSKLILLDLPQLEYMMLKDSLAGVVDL
;
A
#
# COMPACT_ATOMS: atom_id res chain seq x y z
N MET A 1 -14.03 -7.38 4.26
CA MET A 1 -13.23 -8.39 3.56
C MET A 1 -12.40 -9.10 4.61
N GLU A 2 -12.60 -10.40 4.81
CA GLU A 2 -11.92 -11.15 5.87
C GLU A 2 -10.45 -11.40 5.50
N LEU A 3 -9.53 -11.49 6.46
CA LEU A 3 -8.07 -11.68 6.25
C LEU A 3 -7.72 -12.79 5.23
N ASN A 4 -8.57 -13.81 5.09
CA ASN A 4 -8.39 -14.89 4.10
C ASN A 4 -8.67 -14.45 2.67
N ASP A 5 -9.65 -13.59 2.44
CA ASP A 5 -9.93 -13.02 1.12
C ASP A 5 -8.72 -12.20 0.62
N TRP A 6 -8.02 -11.52 1.54
CA TRP A 6 -6.81 -10.75 1.23
C TRP A 6 -5.64 -11.61 0.77
N LYS A 7 -5.39 -12.72 1.46
CA LYS A 7 -4.38 -13.70 1.03
C LYS A 7 -4.70 -14.23 -0.36
N ILE A 8 -5.98 -14.44 -0.65
CA ILE A 8 -6.42 -14.88 -1.97
C ILE A 8 -6.16 -13.78 -3.00
N SER A 9 -6.51 -12.51 -2.71
CA SER A 9 -6.24 -11.37 -3.59
C SER A 9 -4.75 -11.16 -3.88
N LEU A 10 -3.87 -11.24 -2.87
CA LEU A 10 -2.42 -11.13 -3.08
C LEU A 10 -1.86 -12.29 -3.93
N LYS A 11 -2.43 -13.49 -3.78
CA LYS A 11 -2.03 -14.67 -4.57
C LYS A 11 -2.55 -14.63 -5.99
N SER A 12 -3.75 -14.10 -6.22
CA SER A 12 -4.34 -13.99 -7.55
C SER A 12 -3.82 -12.81 -8.36
N LEU A 13 -3.35 -11.74 -7.70
CA LEU A 13 -2.82 -10.54 -8.35
C LEU A 13 -1.57 -10.89 -9.17
N LYS A 14 -1.57 -10.55 -10.46
CA LYS A 14 -0.44 -10.73 -11.37
C LYS A 14 0.47 -9.51 -11.36
N TYR A 15 1.70 -9.67 -11.84
CA TYR A 15 2.58 -8.51 -12.05
C TYR A 15 2.03 -7.65 -13.20
N GLY A 16 2.14 -6.33 -13.05
CA GLY A 16 1.49 -5.37 -13.93
C GLY A 16 0.08 -4.99 -13.52
N GLU A 17 -0.53 -5.70 -12.57
CA GLU A 17 -1.87 -5.41 -12.07
C GLU A 17 -1.81 -4.57 -10.78
N ILE A 18 -2.83 -3.73 -10.64
CA ILE A 18 -3.08 -2.92 -9.45
C ILE A 18 -4.36 -3.43 -8.78
N ALA A 19 -4.34 -3.61 -7.47
CA ALA A 19 -5.53 -3.88 -6.66
C ALA A 19 -5.85 -2.71 -5.74
N THR A 20 -7.12 -2.41 -5.55
CA THR A 20 -7.59 -1.51 -4.49
C THR A 20 -8.22 -2.33 -3.38
N VAL A 21 -7.96 -1.94 -2.15
CA VAL A 21 -8.24 -2.84 -1.05
C VAL A 21 -8.53 -1.99 0.18
N ALA A 22 -9.78 -2.07 0.64
CA ALA A 22 -10.27 -1.28 1.77
C ALA A 22 -10.17 -2.10 3.03
N MET A 23 -9.44 -1.63 4.05
CA MET A 23 -9.39 -2.28 5.35
C MET A 23 -10.73 -2.10 6.07
N VAL A 24 -11.62 -3.06 5.82
CA VAL A 24 -12.87 -3.19 6.57
C VAL A 24 -12.49 -3.63 7.99
N ASP A 25 -12.97 -2.87 8.97
CA ASP A 25 -12.79 -3.05 10.42
C ASP A 25 -11.49 -2.56 11.04
N ARG A 26 -11.42 -1.24 11.26
CA ARG A 26 -10.55 -0.65 12.30
C ARG A 26 -10.97 -1.03 13.73
N GLY A 27 -12.12 -1.70 13.90
CA GLY A 27 -12.67 -2.12 15.20
C GLY A 27 -12.63 -3.62 15.49
N ALA A 28 -12.57 -4.50 14.49
CA ALA A 28 -12.62 -5.96 14.70
C ALA A 28 -11.24 -6.60 15.00
N TYR A 29 -10.14 -5.87 14.76
CA TYR A 29 -8.79 -6.24 15.20
C TYR A 29 -8.38 -5.50 16.51
N ALA A 30 -9.36 -4.91 17.20
CA ALA A 30 -9.19 -4.21 18.47
C ALA A 30 -9.42 -5.11 19.70
N GLU A 31 -9.88 -6.36 19.54
CA GLU A 31 -9.95 -7.28 20.67
C GLU A 31 -8.59 -7.93 20.96
N SER A 32 -7.87 -7.23 21.85
CA SER A 32 -7.08 -7.70 22.99
C SER A 32 -6.16 -8.91 22.80
N GLU A 33 -4.86 -8.63 22.70
CA GLU A 33 -3.92 -9.24 23.62
C GLU A 33 -3.22 -8.13 24.41
N GLU A 34 -3.27 -8.25 25.73
CA GLU A 34 -2.67 -7.38 26.74
C GLU A 34 -1.14 -7.29 26.56
N ASP A 35 -0.57 -6.25 27.16
CA ASP A 35 0.86 -5.84 27.19
C ASP A 35 1.35 -5.17 25.88
N VAL A 36 1.69 -3.87 25.89
CA VAL A 36 2.81 -3.31 26.64
C VAL A 36 2.48 -1.92 27.20
N THR A 37 2.85 -1.75 28.47
CA THR A 37 2.84 -0.55 29.28
C THR A 37 3.58 0.67 28.69
N ASP A 38 3.10 1.83 29.14
CA ASP A 38 3.77 3.14 29.28
C ASP A 38 3.79 4.15 28.11
N GLN A 39 2.95 5.18 28.32
CA GLN A 39 3.14 6.61 28.08
C GLN A 39 3.86 7.07 26.80
N ALA A 40 3.09 7.66 25.86
CA ALA A 40 3.43 8.95 25.25
C ALA A 40 2.25 9.57 24.47
N VAL A 41 1.89 10.79 24.89
CA VAL A 41 1.47 11.98 24.14
C VAL A 41 1.14 11.82 22.63
N GLY A 42 -0.06 12.26 22.24
CA GLY A 42 -0.38 12.62 20.85
C GLY A 42 -1.16 11.55 20.09
N SER A 43 -2.49 11.61 20.16
CA SER A 43 -3.41 10.70 19.49
C SER A 43 -3.35 10.83 17.96
N VAL A 44 -2.40 10.13 17.34
CA VAL A 44 -2.50 9.75 15.92
C VAL A 44 -3.40 8.52 15.85
N PRO A 45 -4.40 8.42 14.96
CA PRO A 45 -5.27 7.24 14.91
C PRO A 45 -4.42 6.02 14.54
N ALA A 46 -4.18 5.15 15.52
CA ALA A 46 -3.30 3.96 15.42
C ALA A 46 -3.83 2.86 14.46
N GLY A 47 -4.95 3.11 13.77
CA GLY A 47 -5.63 2.13 12.93
C GLY A 47 -4.93 1.80 11.62
N SER A 48 -4.29 2.77 10.95
CA SER A 48 -3.66 2.54 9.64
C SER A 48 -2.35 1.76 9.76
N LYS A 49 -1.47 2.14 10.70
CA LYS A 49 -0.17 1.49 10.90
C LYS A 49 -0.31 0.01 11.25
N LYS A 50 -1.31 -0.36 12.07
CA LYS A 50 -1.53 -1.75 12.47
C LYS A 50 -2.00 -2.62 11.29
N GLY A 51 -2.83 -2.07 10.41
CA GLY A 51 -3.29 -2.77 9.20
C GLY A 51 -2.17 -2.97 8.17
N ALA A 52 -1.36 -1.93 7.95
CA ALA A 52 -0.17 -1.98 7.09
C ALA A 52 0.80 -3.10 7.51
N GLU A 53 1.09 -3.19 8.81
CA GLU A 53 2.01 -4.18 9.38
C GLU A 53 1.50 -5.62 9.22
N ILE A 54 0.18 -5.84 9.36
CA ILE A 54 -0.42 -7.15 9.11
C ILE A 54 -0.26 -7.54 7.64
N LEU A 55 -0.57 -6.64 6.71
CA LEU A 55 -0.43 -6.92 5.27
C LEU A 55 1.01 -7.14 4.85
N LYS A 56 1.93 -6.36 5.42
CA LYS A 56 3.36 -6.55 5.23
C LYS A 56 3.80 -7.93 5.72
N SER A 57 3.35 -8.34 6.90
CA SER A 57 3.65 -9.67 7.45
C SER A 57 3.10 -10.80 6.55
N LEU A 58 1.89 -10.63 6.02
CA LEU A 58 1.29 -11.58 5.08
C LEU A 58 2.06 -11.65 3.75
N ALA A 59 2.39 -10.49 3.18
CA ALA A 59 3.19 -10.42 1.97
C ALA A 59 4.58 -11.03 2.18
N MET A 60 5.24 -10.77 3.31
CA MET A 60 6.52 -11.40 3.64
C MET A 60 6.44 -12.93 3.70
N ALA A 61 5.32 -13.48 4.19
CA ALA A 61 5.13 -14.93 4.26
C ALA A 61 4.93 -15.58 2.88
N ASP A 62 4.32 -14.87 1.93
CA ASP A 62 4.05 -15.36 0.57
C ASP A 62 5.06 -14.85 -0.49
N LYS A 63 5.98 -13.94 -0.11
CA LYS A 63 7.00 -13.34 -0.95
C LYS A 63 8.03 -14.37 -1.40
N LYS A 64 8.41 -14.31 -2.68
CA LYS A 64 9.47 -15.15 -3.25
C LYS A 64 10.86 -14.58 -2.94
N GLU A 65 11.88 -15.43 -3.01
CA GLU A 65 13.27 -15.03 -2.77
C GLU A 65 13.74 -13.92 -3.72
N ASN A 66 13.26 -13.91 -4.97
CA ASN A 66 13.61 -12.93 -6.00
C ASN A 66 12.60 -11.79 -6.14
N GLU A 67 11.87 -11.49 -5.07
CA GLU A 67 10.97 -10.32 -5.02
C GLU A 67 11.50 -9.30 -4.06
N ASP A 68 11.16 -8.02 -4.25
CA ASP A 68 11.24 -7.00 -3.20
C ASP A 68 9.87 -6.68 -2.66
N LEU A 69 9.84 -6.21 -1.42
CA LEU A 69 8.64 -5.74 -0.76
C LEU A 69 8.89 -4.34 -0.23
N THR A 70 8.04 -3.40 -0.62
CA THR A 70 8.09 -2.03 -0.11
C THR A 70 6.70 -1.52 0.26
N VAL A 71 6.68 -0.55 1.17
CA VAL A 71 5.48 0.16 1.61
C VAL A 71 5.74 1.64 1.38
N VAL A 72 4.84 2.29 0.66
CA VAL A 72 4.87 3.71 0.33
C VAL A 72 3.88 4.43 1.22
N ASP A 73 4.41 5.24 2.13
CA ASP A 73 3.67 6.08 3.05
C ASP A 73 4.37 7.43 3.20
N ARG A 74 3.69 8.38 3.85
CA ARG A 74 4.33 9.62 4.26
C ARG A 74 5.24 9.37 5.45
N ILE A 75 6.48 9.85 5.37
CA ILE A 75 7.41 9.86 6.51
C ILE A 75 6.89 10.79 7.61
N ASP A 76 6.35 11.94 7.20
CA ASP A 76 5.67 12.91 8.06
C ASP A 76 4.27 13.17 7.48
N ILE A 77 3.22 12.95 8.28
CA ILE A 77 1.83 13.08 7.84
C ILE A 77 1.50 14.48 7.33
N ASP A 78 2.21 15.50 7.82
CA ASP A 78 1.99 16.90 7.45
C ASP A 78 2.77 17.32 6.20
N VAL A 79 3.65 16.45 5.68
CA VAL A 79 4.49 16.73 4.51
C VAL A 79 4.09 15.81 3.36
N ALA A 80 3.61 16.41 2.26
CA ALA A 80 3.28 15.66 1.06
C ALA A 80 4.54 15.06 0.41
N LEU A 81 4.40 13.87 -0.17
CA LEU A 81 5.48 13.24 -0.92
C LEU A 81 5.76 14.01 -2.22
N GLU A 82 7.04 14.16 -2.53
CA GLU A 82 7.51 14.77 -3.77
C GLU A 82 8.14 13.73 -4.71
N GLN A 83 8.49 14.16 -5.93
CA GLN A 83 9.09 13.30 -6.95
C GLN A 83 10.34 12.56 -6.44
N ALA A 84 11.17 13.24 -5.65
CA ALA A 84 12.38 12.66 -5.06
C ALA A 84 12.06 11.50 -4.09
N ASP A 85 10.94 11.57 -3.38
CA ASP A 85 10.51 10.49 -2.48
C ASP A 85 10.06 9.27 -3.30
N PHE A 86 9.31 9.49 -4.38
CA PHE A 86 8.90 8.40 -5.29
C PHE A 86 10.11 7.69 -5.89
N GLU A 87 11.10 8.44 -6.35
CA GLU A 87 12.34 7.90 -6.88
C GLU A 87 13.10 7.11 -5.82
N ARG A 88 13.17 7.62 -4.59
CA ARG A 88 13.80 6.91 -3.46
C ARG A 88 13.12 5.58 -3.14
N PHE A 89 11.79 5.50 -3.17
CA PHE A 89 11.08 4.23 -2.96
C PHE A 89 11.38 3.23 -4.09
N ILE A 90 11.44 3.71 -5.33
CA ILE A 90 11.69 2.86 -6.51
C ILE A 90 13.14 2.42 -6.58
N ASP A 91 14.11 3.27 -6.23
CA ASP A 91 15.54 2.92 -6.27
C ASP A 91 15.92 1.87 -5.23
N GLN A 92 15.11 1.65 -4.20
CA GLN A 92 15.30 0.57 -3.23
C GLN A 92 14.90 -0.80 -3.78
N LEU A 93 14.21 -0.85 -4.93
CA LEU A 93 13.77 -2.05 -5.58
C LEU A 93 14.89 -2.60 -6.49
N GLN A 94 15.59 -3.63 -6.03
CA GLN A 94 16.75 -4.26 -6.66
C GLN A 94 16.44 -5.61 -7.31
N ALA A 95 15.38 -6.29 -6.86
CA ALA A 95 14.92 -7.54 -7.42
C ALA A 95 14.24 -7.35 -8.78
N GLU A 96 14.03 -8.44 -9.53
CA GLU A 96 13.33 -8.39 -10.83
C GLU A 96 11.83 -8.14 -10.68
N LYS A 97 11.26 -8.50 -9.52
CA LYS A 97 9.82 -8.49 -9.25
C LYS A 97 9.54 -7.85 -7.90
N HIS A 98 8.37 -7.25 -7.77
CA HIS A 98 8.08 -6.42 -6.60
C HIS A 98 6.65 -6.60 -6.10
N ILE A 99 6.49 -6.44 -4.79
CA ILE A 99 5.21 -6.24 -4.14
C ILE A 99 5.27 -4.85 -3.51
N ILE A 100 4.35 -3.99 -3.90
CA ILE A 100 4.33 -2.58 -3.48
C ILE A 100 2.99 -2.30 -2.82
N PHE A 101 3.02 -1.89 -1.56
CA PHE A 101 1.86 -1.36 -0.87
C PHE A 101 1.91 0.17 -0.88
N VAL A 102 0.76 0.82 -1.08
CA VAL A 102 0.62 2.27 -1.02
C VAL A 102 -0.46 2.62 0.00
N GLU A 103 -0.07 3.30 1.09
CA GLU A 103 -0.97 3.74 2.16
C GLU A 103 -1.75 4.98 1.72
N CYS A 104 -2.88 4.80 1.04
CA CYS A 104 -3.60 5.89 0.39
C CYS A 104 -4.39 6.79 1.35
N LEU A 105 -4.66 6.36 2.58
CA LEU A 105 -5.51 7.10 3.52
C LEU A 105 -5.05 8.54 3.76
N TYR A 106 -3.73 8.76 3.79
CA TYR A 106 -3.13 10.06 4.05
C TYR A 106 -2.44 10.65 2.80
N LEU A 107 -2.52 9.97 1.66
CA LEU A 107 -1.98 10.46 0.40
C LEU A 107 -3.08 11.14 -0.40
N GLY A 108 -2.80 12.34 -0.90
CA GLY A 108 -3.68 13.02 -1.83
C GLY A 108 -3.63 12.39 -3.22
N THR A 109 -4.68 12.63 -4.02
CA THR A 109 -4.77 12.18 -5.42
C THR A 109 -3.52 12.50 -6.24
N THR A 110 -2.91 13.67 -6.02
CA THR A 110 -1.69 14.09 -6.73
C THR A 110 -0.49 13.20 -6.41
N GLU A 111 -0.31 12.80 -5.14
CA GLU A 111 0.78 11.92 -4.71
C GLU A 111 0.60 10.52 -5.29
N ILE A 112 -0.62 9.98 -5.19
CA ILE A 112 -0.95 8.66 -5.74
C ILE A 112 -0.71 8.65 -7.26
N LYS A 113 -1.19 9.67 -8.00
CA LYS A 113 -0.92 9.81 -9.44
C LYS A 113 0.56 9.95 -9.73
N GLY A 114 1.28 10.76 -8.97
CA GLY A 114 2.72 11.00 -9.12
C GLY A 114 3.52 9.70 -8.99
N PHE A 115 3.23 8.92 -7.96
CA PHE A 115 3.88 7.64 -7.73
C PHE A 115 3.56 6.63 -8.84
N LEU A 116 2.29 6.46 -9.20
CA LEU A 116 1.85 5.57 -10.29
C LEU A 116 2.52 5.93 -11.63
N ASN A 117 2.58 7.22 -11.96
CA ASN A 117 3.25 7.69 -13.17
C ASN A 117 4.75 7.43 -13.12
N THR A 118 5.38 7.55 -11.95
CA THR A 118 6.81 7.25 -11.80
C THR A 118 7.08 5.76 -12.01
N LEU A 119 6.27 4.87 -11.44
CA LEU A 119 6.37 3.42 -11.69
C LEU A 119 6.21 3.08 -13.17
N LYS A 120 5.25 3.72 -13.85
CA LYS A 120 5.00 3.53 -15.29
C LYS A 120 6.17 4.05 -16.14
N ASN A 121 6.66 5.26 -15.86
CA ASN A 121 7.73 5.90 -16.63
C ASN A 121 9.07 5.18 -16.49
N ARG A 122 9.28 4.48 -15.36
CA ARG A 122 10.47 3.66 -15.10
C ARG A 122 10.31 2.19 -15.48
N ASP A 123 9.18 1.82 -16.09
CA ASP A 123 8.85 0.44 -16.49
C ASP A 123 8.86 -0.58 -15.32
N VAL A 124 8.64 -0.09 -14.09
CA VAL A 124 8.59 -0.91 -12.86
C VAL A 124 7.19 -1.47 -12.63
N LEU A 125 6.15 -0.79 -13.13
CA LEU A 125 4.77 -1.22 -12.93
C LEU A 125 4.53 -2.63 -13.48
N GLY A 126 5.07 -2.96 -14.66
CA GLY A 126 4.88 -4.26 -15.32
C GLY A 126 5.46 -5.45 -14.55
N THR A 127 6.45 -5.22 -13.69
CA THR A 127 7.08 -6.24 -12.84
C THR A 127 6.61 -6.18 -11.38
N SER A 128 5.66 -5.30 -11.08
CA SER A 128 5.15 -5.06 -9.73
C SER A 128 3.73 -5.58 -9.56
N LYS A 129 3.45 -6.12 -8.38
CA LYS A 129 2.10 -6.25 -7.84
C LYS A 129 1.85 -5.03 -6.96
N LEU A 130 0.95 -4.14 -7.38
CA LEU A 130 0.68 -2.90 -6.64
C LEU A 130 -0.64 -3.00 -5.90
N ILE A 131 -0.65 -2.65 -4.61
CA ILE A 131 -1.83 -2.68 -3.77
C ILE A 131 -2.04 -1.30 -3.15
N LEU A 132 -3.19 -0.68 -3.46
CA LEU A 132 -3.62 0.60 -2.92
C LEU A 132 -4.47 0.35 -1.67
N LEU A 133 -3.89 0.62 -0.50
CA LEU A 133 -4.50 0.40 0.82
C LEU A 133 -5.35 1.59 1.22
N ASP A 134 -6.59 1.33 1.64
CA ASP A 134 -7.50 2.36 2.15
C ASP A 134 -7.69 3.54 1.19
N LEU A 135 -7.69 3.27 -0.13
CA LEU A 135 -7.95 4.29 -1.14
C LEU A 135 -9.35 4.88 -0.93
N PRO A 136 -9.47 6.16 -0.52
CA PRO A 136 -10.79 6.70 -0.24
C PRO A 136 -11.58 6.87 -1.54
N GLN A 137 -12.91 6.79 -1.43
CA GLN A 137 -13.80 6.69 -2.59
C GLN A 137 -13.69 7.89 -3.53
N LEU A 138 -13.45 9.09 -2.97
CA LEU A 138 -13.29 10.31 -3.76
C LEU A 138 -12.04 10.25 -4.64
N GLU A 139 -10.90 9.87 -4.07
CA GLU A 139 -9.62 9.68 -4.74
C GLU A 139 -9.74 8.60 -5.80
N TYR A 140 -10.37 7.46 -5.48
CA TYR A 140 -10.66 6.41 -6.45
C TYR A 140 -11.45 6.94 -7.64
N MET A 141 -12.53 7.69 -7.42
CA MET A 141 -13.32 8.28 -8.50
C MET A 141 -12.49 9.25 -9.36
N MET A 142 -11.57 10.00 -8.75
CA MET A 142 -10.65 10.91 -9.46
C MET A 142 -9.51 10.19 -10.21
N LEU A 143 -9.20 8.96 -9.81
CA LEU A 143 -8.15 8.12 -10.37
C LEU A 143 -8.67 7.12 -11.40
N LYS A 144 -9.96 6.79 -11.37
CA LYS A 144 -10.58 5.71 -12.14
C LYS A 144 -10.22 5.74 -13.63
N ASP A 145 -10.30 6.89 -14.27
CA ASP A 145 -9.97 7.02 -15.70
C ASP A 145 -8.46 6.84 -15.97
N SER A 146 -7.61 7.26 -15.04
CA SER A 146 -6.15 7.06 -15.12
C SER A 146 -5.73 5.61 -14.83
N LEU A 147 -6.59 4.87 -14.13
CA LEU A 147 -6.41 3.49 -13.70
C LEU A 147 -7.12 2.47 -14.62
N ALA A 148 -7.91 2.95 -15.58
CA ALA A 148 -8.71 2.12 -16.48
C ALA A 148 -7.81 1.20 -17.32
N GLY A 149 -8.10 -0.11 -17.27
CA GLY A 149 -7.34 -1.14 -18.01
C GLY A 149 -6.04 -1.60 -17.34
N VAL A 150 -5.72 -1.11 -16.14
CA VAL A 150 -4.53 -1.51 -15.36
C VAL A 150 -4.90 -2.01 -13.96
N VAL A 151 -6.04 -1.57 -13.42
CA VAL A 151 -6.64 -2.12 -12.19
C VAL A 151 -7.63 -3.22 -12.56
N ASP A 152 -7.48 -4.40 -11.95
CA ASP A 152 -8.50 -5.45 -11.96
C ASP A 152 -9.46 -5.17 -10.77
N LEU A 153 -10.74 -4.94 -11.06
CA LEU A 153 -11.80 -4.63 -10.08
C LEU A 153 -12.84 -5.73 -10.03
#